data_AF-A0A1G9NJ38-F1
#
_entry.id   AF-A0A1G9NJ38-F1
#
_cell.length_a   1.000
_cell.length_b   1.000
_cell.length_c   1.000
_cell.angle_alpha   90.00
_cell.angle_beta   90.00
_cell.angle_gamma   90.00
#
_symmetry.space_group_name_H-M   'P 1'
#
loop_
_entity.id
_entity.type
_entity.pdbx_description
1 polymer ?
#
loop_
_entity_poly.entity_id
_entity_poly.type
_entity_poly.pdbx_seq_one_letter_code
_entity_poly.pdbx_strand_id
1 'polypeptide(L)' 'MKVDINDLSGYFAKIHFSVVDIRRAVIEPGKKRYGTSTSPFPGMIFPLRGRSRMFFDGVPYDMEPGKVFHGGP' A
#
# COMPACT_ATOMS: atom_id res chain seq x y z
N MET A 1 -10.30 1.67 9.80
CA MET A 1 -11.17 0.63 9.23
C MET A 1 -10.45 -0.71 9.41
N LYS A 2 -11.02 -1.67 10.14
CA LYS A 2 -10.41 -3.01 10.29
C LYS A 2 -10.94 -3.86 9.13
N VAL A 3 -10.13 -4.01 8.08
CA VAL A 3 -10.48 -4.81 6.89
C VAL A 3 -9.82 -6.17 7.05
N ASP A 4 -10.60 -7.25 6.98
CA ASP A 4 -10.05 -8.61 6.91
C ASP A 4 -9.52 -8.88 5.51
N ILE A 5 -8.32 -9.46 5.42
CA ILE A 5 -7.66 -9.69 4.13
C ILE A 5 -8.36 -10.78 3.30
N ASN A 6 -9.03 -11.73 3.95
CA ASN A 6 -9.81 -12.77 3.27
C ASN A 6 -11.05 -12.18 2.65
N ASP A 7 -11.75 -11.28 3.35
CA ASP A 7 -12.91 -10.57 2.80
C ASP A 7 -12.51 -9.72 1.58
N LEU A 8 -11.37 -9.03 1.67
CA LEU A 8 -10.83 -8.27 0.56
C LEU A 8 -10.49 -9.18 -0.64
N SER A 9 -9.88 -10.34 -0.37
CA SER A 9 -9.57 -11.33 -1.40
C SER A 9 -10.83 -11.86 -2.09
N GLY A 10 -11.89 -12.12 -1.32
CA GLY A 10 -13.17 -12.60 -1.83
C GLY A 10 -13.91 -11.55 -2.65
N TYR A 11 -13.75 -10.26 -2.34
CA TYR A 11 -14.26 -9.17 -3.16
C TYR A 11 -13.52 -9.10 -4.50
N PHE A 12 -12.18 -9.06 -4.47
CA PHE A 12 -11.39 -8.97 -5.69
C PHE A 12 -11.56 -10.19 -6.60
N ALA A 13 -11.76 -11.39 -6.05
CA ALA A 13 -12.05 -12.59 -6.83
C ALA A 13 -13.35 -12.52 -7.66
N LYS A 14 -14.26 -11.58 -7.34
CA LYS A 14 -15.56 -11.43 -8.01
C LYS A 14 -15.60 -10.29 -9.03
N ILE A 15 -14.54 -9.49 -9.14
CA ILE A 15 -14.48 -8.37 -10.08
C ILE A 15 -13.50 -8.66 -11.21
N HIS A 16 -13.72 -8.05 -12.37
CA HIS A 16 -12.76 -8.09 -13.48
C HIS A 16 -11.69 -7.03 -13.28
N PHE A 17 -10.47 -7.47 -12.95
CA PHE A 17 -9.30 -6.60 -12.89
C PHE A 17 -8.07 -7.34 -13.41
N SER A 18 -7.11 -6.60 -13.93
CA SER A 18 -5.82 -7.13 -14.35
C SER A 18 -4.75 -6.70 -13.36
N VAL A 19 -3.95 -7.65 -12.89
CA VAL A 19 -2.79 -7.36 -12.05
C VAL A 19 -1.59 -7.09 -12.95
N VAL A 20 -1.11 -5.84 -12.92
CA VAL A 20 0.10 -5.45 -13.66
C VAL A 20 1.37 -5.83 -12.90
N ASP A 21 1.33 -5.76 -11.56
CA ASP A 21 2.50 -6.00 -10.72
C ASP A 21 2.10 -6.37 -9.28
N ILE A 22 2.94 -7.17 -8.63
CA ILE A 22 2.87 -7.46 -7.19
C ILE A 22 4.29 -7.36 -6.62
N ARG A 23 4.51 -6.42 -5.71
CA ARG A 23 5.81 -6.21 -5.08
C ARG A 23 5.75 -6.30 -3.57
N ARG A 24 6.75 -6.94 -2.98
CA ARG A 24 7.07 -6.82 -1.56
C ARG A 24 8.23 -5.85 -1.39
N ALA A 25 8.00 -4.76 -0.67
CA ALA A 25 9.05 -3.81 -0.30
C ALA A 25 9.33 -3.90 1.21
N VAL A 26 10.61 -3.82 1.58
CA VAL A 26 11.07 -3.72 2.96
C VAL A 26 11.91 -2.44 3.09
N ILE A 27 11.63 -1.64 4.11
CA ILE A 27 12.46 -0.51 4.50
C ILE A 27 12.96 -0.81 5.92
N GLU A 28 14.28 -0.94 6.06
CA GLU A 28 14.90 -1.22 7.35
C GLU A 28 14.69 -0.05 8.32
N PRO A 29 14.55 -0.31 9.64
CA PRO A 29 14.41 0.74 10.65
C PRO A 29 15.51 1.80 10.54
N GLY A 30 15.14 3.07 10.66
CA GLY A 30 16.06 4.21 10.55
C GLY A 30 16.49 4.56 9.12
N LYS A 31 16.15 3.75 8.11
CA LYS A 31 16.38 4.09 6.70
C LYS A 31 15.21 4.90 6.14
N LYS A 32 15.50 5.66 5.09
CA LYS A 32 14.53 6.42 4.32
C LYS A 32 14.64 6.02 2.85
N ARG A 33 13.51 6.03 2.15
CA ARG A 33 13.44 5.80 0.72
C ARG A 33 13.00 7.09 0.04
N TYR A 34 13.81 7.57 -0.89
CA TYR A 34 13.60 8.83 -1.62
C TYR A 34 13.59 8.57 -3.13
N GLY A 35 13.11 9.55 -3.90
CA GLY A 35 13.15 9.50 -5.36
C GLY A 35 12.20 8.48 -5.99
N THR A 36 11.17 8.04 -5.26
CA THR A 36 10.12 7.18 -5.81
C THR A 36 8.97 8.00 -6.37
N SER A 37 8.46 7.63 -7.53
CA SER A 37 7.24 8.19 -8.12
C SER A 37 6.04 7.26 -7.89
N THR A 38 4.85 7.83 -7.94
CA THR A 38 3.60 7.07 -8.01
C THR A 38 3.58 6.22 -9.28
N SER A 39 3.09 4.99 -9.17
CA SER A 39 2.85 4.11 -10.32
C SER A 39 1.88 4.76 -11.32
N PRO A 40 2.06 4.57 -12.64
CA PRO A 40 1.07 5.01 -13.63
C PRO A 40 -0.23 4.19 -13.61
N PHE A 41 -0.27 3.10 -12.84
CA PHE A 41 -1.45 2.26 -12.62
C PHE A 41 -1.99 2.44 -11.19
N PRO A 42 -3.32 2.45 -11.00
CA PRO A 42 -3.91 2.48 -9.67
C PRO A 42 -3.53 1.23 -8.88
N GLY A 43 -3.44 1.38 -7.56
CA GLY A 43 -2.95 0.28 -6.73
C GLY A 43 -3.19 0.47 -5.24
N MET A 44 -2.84 -0.58 -4.50
CA MET A 44 -2.99 -0.63 -3.04
C MET A 44 -1.68 -1.03 -2.38
N ILE A 45 -1.38 -0.41 -1.24
CA ILE A 45 -0.27 -0.77 -0.36
C ILE A 45 -0.82 -1.26 0.97
N PHE A 46 -0.39 -2.44 1.37
CA PHE A 46 -0.71 -3.08 2.63
C PHE A 46 0.55 -3.13 3.50
N PRO A 47 0.66 -2.33 4.57
CA PRO A 47 1.73 -2.48 5.54
C PRO A 47 1.58 -3.83 6.25
N LEU A 48 2.59 -4.69 6.11
CA LEU A 48 2.54 -6.06 6.64
C LEU A 48 3.10 -6.15 8.07
N ARG A 49 4.11 -5.36 8.41
CA ARG A 49 4.75 -5.34 9.74
C ARG A 49 5.51 -4.04 9.98
N GLY A 50 5.69 -3.70 11.26
CA GLY A 50 6.46 -2.53 11.69
C GLY A 50 5.69 -1.23 11.49
N ARG A 51 6.41 -0.11 11.50
CA ARG A 51 5.83 1.22 11.28
C ARG A 51 6.78 2.07 10.45
N SER A 52 6.22 2.87 9.55
CA SER A 52 6.93 3.89 8.79
C SER A 52 6.06 5.13 8.61
N ARG A 53 6.65 6.20 8.09
CA ARG A 53 5.93 7.42 7.69
C ARG A 53 6.24 7.74 6.24
N MET A 54 5.20 7.74 5.42
CA MET A 54 5.25 8.23 4.04
C MET A 54 4.87 9.71 4.04
N PHE A 55 5.44 10.47 3.11
CA PHE A 55 4.96 11.81 2.80
C PHE A 55 4.47 11.81 1.35
N PHE A 56 3.27 12.32 1.13
CA PHE A 56 2.70 12.50 -0.20
C PHE A 56 2.18 13.94 -0.27
N ASP A 57 2.69 14.71 -1.24
CA ASP A 57 2.44 16.15 -1.37
C ASP A 57 2.60 16.93 -0.04
N GLY A 58 3.65 16.59 0.71
CA GLY A 58 3.96 17.20 2.00
C GLY A 58 3.11 16.70 3.17
N VAL A 59 2.06 15.92 2.92
CA VAL A 59 1.18 15.37 3.97
C VAL A 59 1.76 14.07 4.54
N PRO A 60 1.94 13.95 5.86
CA PRO A 60 2.44 12.75 6.49
C PRO A 60 1.35 11.68 6.66
N TYR A 61 1.70 10.44 6.35
CA TYR A 61 0.88 9.26 6.54
C TYR A 61 1.64 8.20 7.34
N ASP A 62 1.13 7.85 8.52
CA ASP A 62 1.69 6.77 9.33
C ASP A 62 1.22 5.41 8.81
N MET A 63 2.16 4.60 8.34
CA MET A 63 1.93 3.28 7.76
C MET A 63 2.24 2.20 8.79
N GLU A 64 1.24 1.40 9.13
CA GLU A 64 1.34 0.27 10.06
C GLU A 64 0.25 -0.77 9.74
N PRO A 65 0.38 -2.02 10.21
CA PRO A 65 -0.60 -3.07 9.96
C PRO A 65 -2.04 -2.66 10.32
N GLY A 66 -2.99 -3.08 9.49
CA GLY A 66 -4.40 -2.71 9.62
C GLY A 66 -4.80 -1.42 8.89
N LYS A 67 -3.87 -0.77 8.20
CA LYS A 67 -4.15 0.34 7.26
C LYS A 67 -4.04 -0.14 5.82
N VAL A 68 -4.78 0.51 4.91
CA VAL A 68 -4.67 0.30 3.47
C VAL A 68 -4.49 1.67 2.83
N PHE A 69 -3.49 1.80 1.96
CA PHE A 69 -3.25 3.01 1.20
C PHE A 69 -3.62 2.74 -0.25
N HIS A 70 -4.49 3.56 -0.81
CA HIS A 70 -4.98 3.42 -2.17
C HIS A 70 -4.48 4.62 -2.99
N GLY A 71 -3.76 4.34 -4.07
CA GLY A 71 -3.46 5.31 -5.11
C GLY A 71 -4.50 5.16 -6.21
N GLY A 72 -5.51 6.04 -6.18
CA GLY A 72 -6.52 6.15 -7.24
C GLY A 72 -5.98 6.88 -8.48
N PRO A 73 -6.79 6.97 -9.55
CA PRO A 73 -6.47 7.79 -10.71
C PRO A 73 -6.36 9.29 -10.37
#